data_AF-A0A7C4WQD7-F1
#
_entry.id   AF-A0A7C4WQD7-F1
#
_cell.length_a   1.000
_cell.length_b   1.000
_cell.length_c   1.000
_cell.angle_alpha   90.00
_cell.angle_beta   90.00
_cell.angle_gamma   90.00
#
_symmetry.space_group_name_H-M   'P 1'
#
loop_
_entity.id
_entity.type
_entity.pdbx_description
1 polymer ?
#
loop_
_entity_poly.entity_id
_entity_poly.type
_entity_poly.pdbx_seq_one_letter_code
_entity_poly.pdbx_strand_id
1 'polypeptide(L)'
;MDHSNPSPLEAVQIRPVTILVFALFLATGMTLAAFGCGGDSASSQGPKTWTVKLTGEADHRSIQACIDEAANGDTCLVYPGTYKGTVRFKGKAVKVISQDGPRETILDPGDVDQDGLGDDTVVRFVDNEKPGAILDGFTVTGGHAQNHGGGIYIEGASPTLRNCILVANTAEGDGGGLYCVGSTARPLIFHSVFYGNAAEGQGGALCALYASPDLVNCLFFDNNALRGGALSARQRSSVNLQSSTVAYNDATERGGGIYLRDATATVTNGIIWDNVAPLGPQVYLERSAAPETTRFYARFTDLQGGRAAVFGGGLDCDAVPTPDLCMGAEELLQAPPLFVPLDVDLPASERDPTLAYYLSEPATGRPDQAALGRSPCIDRGDPDLLFSELGIEGRTTRTDLEPDAEPADLGYHYEGTE
;
A
#
# COMPACT_ATOMS: atom_id res chain seq x y z
N MET A 1 -30.07 -6.57 -46.46
CA MET A 1 -28.87 -5.76 -46.22
C MET A 1 -28.95 -5.38 -44.74
N ASP A 2 -28.94 -6.32 -43.81
CA ASP A 2 -27.80 -7.13 -43.36
C ASP A 2 -26.51 -6.31 -43.26
N HIS A 3 -26.15 -5.91 -42.05
CA HIS A 3 -24.77 -5.89 -41.56
C HIS A 3 -24.78 -6.05 -40.02
N SER A 4 -24.38 -7.25 -39.64
CA SER A 4 -23.98 -7.81 -38.35
C SER A 4 -23.16 -6.93 -37.39
N ASN A 5 -23.44 -7.12 -36.10
CA ASN A 5 -22.56 -6.99 -34.93
C ASN A 5 -21.06 -7.24 -35.22
N PRO A 6 -20.14 -6.51 -34.57
CA PRO A 6 -18.84 -7.06 -34.21
C PRO A 6 -18.84 -7.64 -32.79
N SER A 7 -18.27 -8.83 -32.69
CA SER A 7 -18.06 -9.70 -31.53
C SER A 7 -16.83 -9.28 -30.69
N PRO A 8 -16.56 -9.92 -29.53
CA PRO A 8 -15.67 -9.39 -28.49
C PRO A 8 -14.18 -9.65 -28.74
N LEU A 9 -13.37 -8.71 -28.21
CA LEU A 9 -11.94 -8.78 -27.85
C LEU A 9 -11.24 -10.11 -28.17
N GLU A 10 -10.44 -10.11 -29.24
CA GLU A 10 -9.41 -11.12 -29.47
C GLU A 10 -8.29 -10.96 -28.45
N ALA A 11 -7.93 -12.08 -27.81
CA ALA A 11 -6.84 -12.20 -26.88
C ALA A 11 -5.49 -11.87 -27.54
N VAL A 12 -4.77 -10.89 -26.98
CA VAL A 12 -3.36 -10.65 -27.29
C VAL A 12 -2.53 -11.80 -26.70
N GLN A 13 -2.02 -12.67 -27.57
CA GLN A 13 -1.01 -13.67 -27.19
C GLN A 13 0.31 -12.96 -26.84
N ILE A 14 0.65 -12.90 -25.55
CA ILE A 14 2.00 -12.57 -25.09
C ILE A 14 2.81 -13.88 -25.02
N ARG A 15 3.99 -13.89 -25.65
CA ARG A 15 4.89 -15.05 -25.67
C ARG A 15 5.59 -15.17 -24.30
N PRO A 16 5.75 -16.38 -23.74
CA PRO A 16 6.47 -16.54 -22.47
C PRO A 16 7.98 -16.30 -22.68
N VAL A 17 8.54 -15.35 -21.94
CA VAL A 17 9.99 -15.24 -21.75
C VAL A 17 10.36 -16.14 -20.58
N THR A 18 11.02 -17.25 -20.86
CA THR A 18 11.55 -18.16 -19.84
C THR A 18 12.72 -17.49 -19.12
N ILE A 19 12.51 -16.95 -17.91
CA ILE A 19 13.60 -16.53 -17.02
C ILE A 19 13.94 -17.71 -16.11
N LEU A 20 15.10 -18.32 -16.39
CA LEU A 20 15.65 -19.43 -15.62
C LEU A 20 16.39 -18.86 -14.40
N VAL A 21 15.74 -18.78 -13.24
CA VAL A 21 16.44 -18.41 -11.99
C VAL A 21 17.05 -19.67 -11.36
N PHE A 22 18.38 -19.71 -11.32
CA PHE A 22 19.16 -20.76 -10.66
C PHE A 22 18.99 -20.67 -9.13
N ALA A 23 18.38 -21.70 -8.53
CA ALA A 23 18.49 -21.93 -7.09
C ALA A 23 19.86 -22.53 -6.77
N LEU A 24 20.70 -21.80 -6.01
CA LEU A 24 21.92 -22.35 -5.43
C LEU A 24 22.07 -21.89 -3.97
N PHE A 25 21.63 -22.72 -3.03
CA PHE A 25 22.17 -22.69 -1.67
C PHE A 25 22.83 -24.03 -1.36
N LEU A 26 24.17 -24.00 -1.34
CA LEU A 26 25.02 -25.09 -0.89
C LEU A 26 24.96 -25.19 0.63
N ALA A 27 24.64 -26.40 1.10
CA ALA A 27 24.79 -26.83 2.47
C ALA A 27 26.26 -26.84 2.89
N THR A 28 26.59 -26.24 4.03
CA THR A 28 27.71 -26.70 4.87
C THR A 28 27.31 -26.59 6.33
N GLY A 29 27.20 -27.76 6.97
CA GLY A 29 26.89 -27.87 8.38
C GLY A 29 28.05 -27.47 9.28
N MET A 30 27.71 -26.96 10.46
CA MET A 30 28.54 -27.11 11.65
C MET A 30 27.63 -27.21 12.88
N THR A 31 27.78 -28.33 13.57
CA THR A 31 27.10 -28.72 14.80
C THR A 31 27.65 -27.91 15.98
N LEU A 32 26.78 -27.28 16.77
CA LEU A 32 27.13 -26.84 18.12
C LEU A 32 26.07 -27.38 19.08
N ALA A 33 26.48 -28.33 19.93
CA ALA A 33 25.63 -28.91 20.96
C ALA A 33 25.46 -27.91 22.12
N ALA A 34 24.22 -27.67 22.53
CA ALA A 34 23.89 -27.04 23.81
C ALA A 34 22.97 -27.98 24.61
N PHE A 35 23.36 -28.25 25.85
CA PHE A 35 22.65 -29.10 26.81
C PHE A 35 21.41 -28.39 27.40
N GLY A 36 20.28 -29.13 27.35
CA GLY A 36 18.99 -29.07 28.05
C GLY A 36 18.61 -27.96 29.04
N CYS A 37 17.35 -27.50 28.94
CA CYS A 37 16.25 -27.99 29.79
C CYS A 37 14.88 -27.39 29.38
N GLY A 38 13.86 -28.25 29.19
CA GLY A 38 12.45 -27.95 29.51
C GLY A 38 11.50 -27.52 28.38
N GLY A 39 10.90 -28.51 27.70
CA GLY A 39 9.45 -28.54 27.41
C GLY A 39 8.88 -27.57 26.36
N ASP A 40 9.09 -27.87 25.08
CA ASP A 40 8.04 -27.93 24.07
C ASP A 40 8.58 -28.77 22.91
N SER A 41 7.83 -29.78 22.48
CA SER A 41 8.19 -30.61 21.32
C SER A 41 7.98 -29.80 20.03
N ALA A 42 8.89 -28.85 19.79
CA ALA A 42 9.10 -28.28 18.47
C ALA A 42 9.59 -29.40 17.55
N SER A 43 8.93 -29.56 16.41
CA SER A 43 9.43 -30.45 15.35
C SER A 43 10.87 -30.06 15.01
N SER A 44 11.79 -31.03 15.04
CA SER A 44 13.23 -30.84 14.80
C SER A 44 13.60 -30.50 13.35
N GLN A 45 12.61 -30.17 12.52
CA GLN A 45 12.82 -29.65 11.18
C GLN A 45 12.49 -28.17 11.20
N GLY A 46 13.40 -27.35 10.67
CA GLY A 46 13.20 -25.93 10.50
C GLY A 46 11.97 -25.62 9.62
N PRO A 47 11.67 -24.33 9.43
CA PRO A 47 10.51 -23.91 8.66
C PRO A 47 10.40 -24.61 7.30
N LYS A 48 9.23 -25.14 6.99
CA LYS A 48 8.96 -25.82 5.71
C LYS A 48 8.47 -24.83 4.67
N THR A 49 8.72 -25.15 3.41
CA THR A 49 8.11 -24.46 2.27
C THR A 49 7.17 -25.43 1.57
N TRP A 50 5.91 -25.04 1.46
CA TRP A 50 4.82 -25.76 0.82
C TRP A 50 4.50 -25.09 -0.51
N THR A 51 4.33 -25.87 -1.57
CA THR A 51 4.00 -25.38 -2.90
C THR A 51 2.49 -25.33 -3.12
N VAL A 52 2.00 -24.21 -3.67
CA VAL A 52 0.57 -24.03 -3.96
C VAL A 52 0.37 -23.74 -5.44
N LYS A 53 -0.32 -24.64 -6.16
CA LYS A 53 -0.60 -24.50 -7.61
C LYS A 53 -2.02 -24.91 -7.96
N LEU A 54 -2.67 -24.15 -8.84
CA LEU A 54 -3.99 -24.50 -9.38
C LEU A 54 -3.97 -25.80 -10.21
N THR A 55 -2.86 -26.10 -10.89
CA THR A 55 -2.68 -27.28 -11.74
C THR A 55 -1.29 -27.91 -11.56
N GLY A 56 -1.04 -29.09 -12.15
CA GLY A 56 0.26 -29.77 -12.09
C GLY A 56 0.57 -30.39 -10.73
N GLU A 57 1.82 -30.77 -10.41
CA GLU A 57 2.18 -31.29 -9.08
C GLU A 57 2.49 -30.15 -8.09
N ALA A 58 1.87 -30.22 -6.90
CA ALA A 58 2.05 -29.29 -5.78
C ALA A 58 1.56 -29.93 -4.47
N ASP A 59 2.00 -29.40 -3.32
CA ASP A 59 1.54 -29.84 -2.00
C ASP A 59 0.07 -29.47 -1.76
N HIS A 60 -0.34 -28.28 -2.19
CA HIS A 60 -1.72 -27.79 -2.05
C HIS A 60 -2.28 -27.19 -3.35
N ARG A 61 -3.63 -27.19 -3.43
CA ARG A 61 -4.40 -26.59 -4.52
C ARG A 61 -5.01 -25.23 -4.21
N SER A 62 -5.05 -24.87 -2.94
CA SER A 62 -5.53 -23.57 -2.49
C SER A 62 -4.60 -23.02 -1.42
N ILE A 63 -4.55 -21.70 -1.34
CA ILE A 63 -3.74 -20.98 -0.35
C ILE A 63 -4.24 -21.30 1.06
N GLN A 64 -5.57 -21.35 1.26
CA GLN A 64 -6.15 -21.66 2.56
C GLN A 64 -5.77 -23.07 3.05
N ALA A 65 -5.75 -24.08 2.17
CA ALA A 65 -5.35 -25.42 2.55
C ALA A 65 -3.87 -25.46 3.00
N CYS A 66 -3.01 -24.68 2.33
CA CYS A 66 -1.62 -24.54 2.75
C CYS A 66 -1.51 -23.88 4.13
N ILE A 67 -2.21 -22.77 4.37
CA ILE A 67 -2.21 -22.10 5.68
C ILE A 67 -2.75 -23.02 6.77
N ASP A 68 -3.78 -23.81 6.48
CA ASP A 68 -4.39 -24.73 7.43
C ASP A 68 -3.39 -25.80 7.92
N GLU A 69 -2.55 -26.32 7.02
CA GLU A 69 -1.52 -27.31 7.34
C GLU A 69 -0.23 -26.70 7.90
N ALA A 70 0.16 -25.52 7.42
CA ALA A 70 1.41 -24.86 7.78
C ALA A 70 1.53 -24.57 9.28
N ALA A 71 2.73 -24.76 9.84
CA ALA A 71 3.08 -24.34 11.19
C ALA A 71 3.59 -22.89 11.22
N ASN A 72 3.72 -22.30 12.41
CA ASN A 72 4.37 -21.00 12.54
C ASN A 72 5.79 -21.04 11.99
N GLY A 73 6.13 -20.06 11.14
CA GLY A 73 7.40 -19.94 10.44
C GLY A 73 7.40 -20.51 9.02
N ASP A 74 6.47 -21.43 8.70
CA ASP A 74 6.38 -22.06 7.38
C ASP A 74 6.01 -21.05 6.28
N THR A 75 6.31 -21.43 5.05
CA THR A 75 6.03 -20.64 3.84
C THR A 75 5.09 -21.38 2.91
N CYS A 76 4.00 -20.75 2.50
CA CYS A 76 3.18 -21.11 1.36
C CYS A 76 3.72 -20.35 0.13
N LEU A 77 4.49 -21.04 -0.72
CA LEU A 77 4.99 -20.50 -1.98
C LEU A 77 3.97 -20.73 -3.09
N VAL A 78 3.35 -19.64 -3.54
CA VAL A 78 2.20 -19.64 -4.44
C VAL A 78 2.65 -19.32 -5.86
N TYR A 79 2.35 -20.21 -6.79
CA TYR A 79 2.69 -20.06 -8.21
C TYR A 79 1.64 -19.19 -8.93
N PRO A 80 1.93 -18.68 -10.13
CA PRO A 80 0.99 -17.92 -10.94
C PRO A 80 -0.40 -18.51 -11.04
N GLY A 81 -1.41 -17.64 -10.98
CA GLY A 81 -2.82 -17.97 -11.14
C GLY A 81 -3.75 -17.07 -10.35
N THR A 82 -5.05 -17.20 -10.64
CA THR A 82 -6.11 -16.56 -9.87
C THR A 82 -6.67 -17.52 -8.83
N TYR A 83 -6.42 -17.23 -7.56
CA TYR A 83 -6.86 -18.03 -6.43
C TYR A 83 -8.17 -17.49 -5.88
N LYS A 84 -9.22 -18.31 -6.00
CA LYS A 84 -10.56 -17.95 -5.56
C LYS A 84 -10.79 -18.19 -4.07
N GLY A 85 -11.58 -17.30 -3.46
CA GLY A 85 -12.04 -17.38 -2.08
C GLY A 85 -11.17 -16.60 -1.08
N THR A 86 -11.72 -16.36 0.11
CA THR A 86 -11.05 -15.58 1.16
C THR A 86 -9.86 -16.31 1.78
N VAL A 87 -8.74 -15.60 1.93
CA VAL A 87 -7.53 -16.07 2.64
C VAL A 87 -7.57 -15.62 4.11
N ARG A 88 -7.42 -16.56 5.05
CA ARG A 88 -7.38 -16.31 6.51
C ARG A 88 -6.12 -16.92 7.13
N PHE A 89 -5.34 -16.11 7.85
CA PHE A 89 -4.07 -16.52 8.44
C PHE A 89 -4.19 -17.28 9.78
N LYS A 90 -5.36 -17.22 10.44
CA LYS A 90 -5.69 -18.02 11.63
C LYS A 90 -4.71 -17.82 12.79
N GLY A 91 -4.21 -16.59 12.96
CA GLY A 91 -3.29 -16.24 14.03
C GLY A 91 -1.89 -16.83 13.85
N LYS A 92 -1.61 -17.47 12.71
CA LYS A 92 -0.33 -18.11 12.45
C LYS A 92 0.69 -17.13 11.88
N ALA A 93 1.94 -17.30 12.28
CA ALA A 93 3.09 -16.62 11.68
C ALA A 93 3.54 -17.36 10.40
N VAL A 94 2.63 -17.53 9.45
CA VAL A 94 2.89 -18.16 8.15
C VAL A 94 3.21 -17.08 7.12
N LYS A 95 4.14 -17.39 6.21
CA LYS A 95 4.44 -16.53 5.07
C LYS A 95 3.69 -17.03 3.85
N VAL A 96 2.88 -16.19 3.24
CA VAL A 96 2.23 -16.46 1.97
C VAL A 96 2.90 -15.58 0.94
N ILE A 97 3.65 -16.20 0.03
CA ILE A 97 4.56 -15.50 -0.88
C ILE A 97 4.22 -15.92 -2.31
N SER A 98 3.95 -14.96 -3.18
CA SER A 98 3.87 -15.16 -4.61
C SER A 98 5.25 -15.45 -5.18
N GLN A 99 5.35 -16.46 -6.02
CA GLN A 99 6.60 -16.83 -6.68
C GLN A 99 7.01 -15.80 -7.73
N ASP A 100 6.06 -15.32 -8.53
CA ASP A 100 6.30 -14.52 -9.74
C ASP A 100 5.61 -13.14 -9.64
N GLY A 101 5.42 -12.64 -8.41
CA GLY A 101 4.92 -11.29 -8.17
C GLY A 101 3.41 -11.11 -8.35
N PRO A 102 2.91 -9.87 -8.12
CA PRO A 102 1.50 -9.55 -8.05
C PRO A 102 0.80 -9.55 -9.41
N ARG A 103 1.52 -9.36 -10.53
CA ARG A 103 0.90 -9.43 -11.87
C ARG A 103 0.38 -10.81 -12.22
N GLU A 104 1.12 -11.83 -11.80
CA GLU A 104 0.88 -13.21 -12.19
C GLU A 104 0.07 -13.98 -11.14
N THR A 105 0.06 -13.50 -9.88
CA THR A 105 -0.62 -14.17 -8.76
C THR A 105 -1.68 -13.28 -8.13
N ILE A 106 -2.94 -13.64 -8.37
CA ILE A 106 -4.12 -12.83 -8.07
C ILE A 106 -4.96 -13.52 -6.98
N LEU A 107 -5.33 -12.78 -5.95
CA LEU A 107 -6.33 -13.13 -4.95
C LEU A 107 -7.64 -12.43 -5.28
N ASP A 108 -8.70 -13.22 -5.43
CA ASP A 108 -10.02 -12.74 -5.82
C ASP A 108 -11.07 -13.59 -5.09
N PRO A 109 -12.05 -13.00 -4.38
CA PRO A 109 -12.97 -13.77 -3.56
C PRO A 109 -13.90 -14.66 -4.39
N GLY A 110 -14.11 -14.36 -5.68
CA GLY A 110 -15.07 -15.03 -6.55
C GLY A 110 -16.29 -14.16 -6.85
N ASP A 111 -17.35 -14.79 -7.36
CA ASP A 111 -18.60 -14.06 -7.65
C ASP A 111 -19.24 -13.54 -6.36
N VAL A 112 -19.40 -12.22 -6.33
CA VAL A 112 -20.17 -11.47 -5.35
C VAL A 112 -21.56 -12.09 -5.23
N ASP A 113 -22.00 -12.37 -4.00
CA ASP A 113 -23.38 -12.79 -3.64
C ASP A 113 -23.82 -14.26 -3.88
N GLN A 114 -22.94 -15.25 -4.06
CA GLN A 114 -23.42 -16.66 -4.12
C GLN A 114 -23.89 -17.23 -2.77
N ASP A 115 -23.47 -16.66 -1.63
CA ASP A 115 -23.82 -17.15 -0.30
C ASP A 115 -24.76 -16.22 0.51
N GLY A 116 -25.03 -15.01 0.00
CA GLY A 116 -25.89 -14.01 0.67
C GLY A 116 -25.33 -13.49 2.00
N LEU A 117 -24.02 -13.63 2.26
CA LEU A 117 -23.37 -13.20 3.50
C LEU A 117 -22.66 -11.84 3.40
N GLY A 118 -22.61 -11.25 2.20
CA GLY A 118 -22.36 -9.81 2.04
C GLY A 118 -20.97 -9.30 2.44
N ASP A 119 -20.00 -10.16 2.74
CA ASP A 119 -18.66 -9.73 3.13
C ASP A 119 -17.60 -10.54 2.35
N ASP A 120 -17.48 -10.25 1.06
CA ASP A 120 -16.50 -10.83 0.13
C ASP A 120 -15.12 -10.20 0.32
N THR A 121 -14.67 -10.05 1.56
CA THR A 121 -13.30 -9.65 1.86
C THR A 121 -12.33 -10.69 1.31
N VAL A 122 -11.31 -10.23 0.58
CA VAL A 122 -10.33 -11.13 -0.06
C VAL A 122 -9.35 -11.72 0.95
N VAL A 123 -8.81 -10.91 1.88
CA VAL A 123 -7.84 -11.36 2.89
C VAL A 123 -8.21 -10.87 4.28
N ARG A 124 -8.13 -11.75 5.29
CA ARG A 124 -8.47 -11.41 6.68
C ARG A 124 -7.38 -11.78 7.66
N PHE A 125 -7.06 -10.82 8.54
CA PHE A 125 -6.19 -10.95 9.70
C PHE A 125 -6.99 -10.58 10.95
N VAL A 126 -7.63 -11.56 11.57
CA VAL A 126 -8.64 -11.36 12.64
C VAL A 126 -8.35 -12.20 13.89
N ASP A 127 -7.25 -12.93 13.90
CA ASP A 127 -6.91 -13.91 14.93
C ASP A 127 -5.60 -13.53 15.63
N ASN A 128 -5.37 -12.22 15.82
CA ASN A 128 -4.21 -11.65 16.51
C ASN A 128 -2.87 -11.95 15.81
N GLU A 129 -2.87 -12.01 14.47
CA GLU A 129 -1.67 -12.17 13.67
C GLU A 129 -0.61 -11.10 14.00
N LYS A 130 0.65 -11.51 13.98
CA LYS A 130 1.83 -10.70 14.30
C LYS A 130 2.68 -10.48 13.05
N PRO A 131 3.77 -9.69 13.09
CA PRO A 131 4.53 -9.36 11.88
C PRO A 131 5.10 -10.56 11.11
N GLY A 132 5.16 -11.76 11.73
CA GLY A 132 5.50 -13.01 11.05
C GLY A 132 4.41 -13.59 10.14
N ALA A 133 3.18 -13.08 10.20
CA ALA A 133 2.13 -13.32 9.21
C ALA A 133 2.39 -12.38 8.03
N ILE A 134 2.93 -12.94 6.94
CA ILE A 134 3.41 -12.16 5.79
C ILE A 134 2.54 -12.47 4.58
N LEU A 135 2.02 -11.43 3.92
CA LEU A 135 1.49 -11.51 2.55
C LEU A 135 2.44 -10.74 1.62
N ASP A 136 2.95 -11.40 0.61
CA ASP A 136 4.03 -10.87 -0.24
C ASP A 136 3.78 -11.15 -1.71
N GLY A 137 3.70 -10.10 -2.53
CA GLY A 137 3.71 -10.25 -3.98
C GLY A 137 2.36 -10.58 -4.61
N PHE A 138 1.22 -10.14 -4.06
CA PHE A 138 -0.10 -10.48 -4.60
C PHE A 138 -0.87 -9.27 -5.12
N THR A 139 -1.62 -9.47 -6.22
CA THR A 139 -2.76 -8.60 -6.53
C THR A 139 -3.96 -9.06 -5.71
N VAL A 140 -4.60 -8.14 -4.99
CA VAL A 140 -5.81 -8.34 -4.20
C VAL A 140 -6.93 -7.53 -4.85
N THR A 141 -7.93 -8.22 -5.40
CA THR A 141 -8.98 -7.57 -6.23
C THR A 141 -10.34 -8.24 -6.13
N GLY A 142 -11.37 -7.56 -6.63
CA GLY A 142 -12.74 -8.08 -6.68
C GLY A 142 -13.44 -8.13 -5.32
N GLY A 143 -12.80 -7.62 -4.27
CA GLY A 143 -13.38 -7.55 -2.93
C GLY A 143 -14.61 -6.66 -2.87
N HIS A 144 -15.68 -7.13 -2.24
CA HIS A 144 -16.90 -6.35 -2.00
C HIS A 144 -17.43 -6.62 -0.59
N ALA A 145 -17.38 -5.61 0.28
CA ALA A 145 -17.82 -5.71 1.66
C ALA A 145 -19.04 -4.82 1.93
N GLN A 146 -20.16 -5.38 2.41
CA GLN A 146 -21.32 -4.60 2.89
C GLN A 146 -20.99 -3.77 4.14
N ASN A 147 -19.91 -4.12 4.86
CA ASN A 147 -19.47 -3.35 6.01
C ASN A 147 -18.10 -2.72 5.74
N HIS A 148 -17.01 -3.45 5.93
CA HIS A 148 -15.68 -2.84 5.91
C HIS A 148 -14.64 -3.79 5.32
N GLY A 149 -13.62 -3.23 4.67
CA GLY A 149 -12.47 -4.02 4.20
C GLY A 149 -12.80 -4.88 3.00
N GLY A 150 -13.06 -4.27 1.84
CA GLY A 150 -13.31 -5.00 0.59
C GLY A 150 -12.11 -5.88 0.21
N GLY A 151 -10.92 -5.29 0.11
CA GLY A 151 -9.70 -6.05 -0.20
C GLY A 151 -9.20 -6.81 1.01
N ILE A 152 -8.80 -6.08 2.05
CA ILE A 152 -8.18 -6.63 3.26
C ILE A 152 -8.89 -6.12 4.51
N TYR A 153 -9.19 -7.01 5.44
CA TYR A 153 -9.73 -6.68 6.76
C TYR A 153 -8.76 -7.10 7.87
N ILE A 154 -8.30 -6.14 8.67
CA ILE A 154 -7.38 -6.34 9.79
C ILE A 154 -8.07 -5.93 11.09
N GLU A 155 -8.20 -6.86 12.04
CA GLU A 155 -8.79 -6.62 13.36
C GLU A 155 -7.85 -7.07 14.48
N GLY A 156 -7.38 -6.09 15.27
CA GLY A 156 -6.49 -6.32 16.42
C GLY A 156 -5.13 -6.93 16.08
N ALA A 157 -4.82 -7.09 14.78
CA ALA A 157 -3.64 -7.76 14.26
C ALA A 157 -2.59 -6.78 13.70
N SER A 158 -1.36 -7.29 13.58
CA SER A 158 -0.19 -6.55 13.05
C SER A 158 0.56 -7.39 12.01
N PRO A 159 -0.09 -7.80 10.90
CA PRO A 159 0.59 -8.51 9.82
C PRO A 159 1.59 -7.61 9.09
N THR A 160 2.43 -8.25 8.27
CA THR A 160 3.27 -7.57 7.29
C THR A 160 2.69 -7.78 5.90
N LEU A 161 2.38 -6.70 5.22
CA LEU A 161 1.98 -6.70 3.81
C LEU A 161 3.09 -6.05 3.00
N ARG A 162 3.56 -6.71 1.95
CA ARG A 162 4.57 -6.12 1.09
C ARG A 162 4.40 -6.51 -0.36
N ASN A 163 4.89 -5.67 -1.26
CA ASN A 163 4.92 -5.98 -2.69
C ASN A 163 3.51 -6.31 -3.25
N CYS A 164 2.46 -5.72 -2.68
CA CYS A 164 1.08 -6.05 -3.00
C CYS A 164 0.43 -4.95 -3.83
N ILE A 165 -0.52 -5.35 -4.67
CA ILE A 165 -1.39 -4.44 -5.43
C ILE A 165 -2.82 -4.63 -4.92
N LEU A 166 -3.41 -3.64 -4.26
CA LEU A 166 -4.81 -3.63 -3.87
C LEU A 166 -5.59 -2.81 -4.88
N VAL A 167 -6.42 -3.48 -5.69
CA VAL A 167 -7.10 -2.84 -6.82
C VAL A 167 -8.56 -3.22 -6.94
N ALA A 168 -9.41 -2.24 -7.27
CA ALA A 168 -10.81 -2.47 -7.60
C ALA A 168 -11.58 -3.22 -6.49
N ASN A 169 -11.27 -2.90 -5.23
CA ASN A 169 -11.99 -3.40 -4.07
C ASN A 169 -12.96 -2.34 -3.56
N THR A 170 -14.12 -2.78 -3.07
CA THR A 170 -15.23 -1.91 -2.69
C THR A 170 -15.77 -2.24 -1.31
N ALA A 171 -16.23 -1.22 -0.58
CA ALA A 171 -16.96 -1.38 0.67
C ALA A 171 -18.15 -0.40 0.77
N GLU A 172 -19.32 -0.88 1.20
CA GLU A 172 -20.47 0.00 1.52
C GLU A 172 -20.24 0.81 2.81
N GLY A 173 -19.33 0.36 3.69
CA GLY A 173 -18.85 1.15 4.82
C GLY A 173 -17.47 1.72 4.55
N ASP A 174 -16.44 1.20 5.24
CA ASP A 174 -15.12 1.85 5.28
C ASP A 174 -14.01 0.94 4.77
N GLY A 175 -12.96 1.52 4.18
CA GLY A 175 -11.77 0.79 3.75
C GLY A 175 -12.04 -0.10 2.54
N GLY A 176 -12.25 0.50 1.37
CA GLY A 176 -12.48 -0.26 0.13
C GLY A 176 -11.34 -1.22 -0.17
N GLY A 177 -10.12 -0.70 -0.20
CA GLY A 177 -8.90 -1.52 -0.31
C GLY A 177 -8.57 -2.24 0.99
N LEU A 178 -8.43 -1.50 2.09
CA LEU A 178 -8.03 -2.04 3.39
C LEU A 178 -8.77 -1.36 4.53
N TYR A 179 -9.33 -2.16 5.44
CA TYR A 179 -9.84 -1.68 6.71
C TYR A 179 -9.02 -2.23 7.87
N CYS A 180 -8.52 -1.34 8.74
CA CYS A 180 -7.72 -1.70 9.90
C CYS A 180 -8.37 -1.17 11.18
N VAL A 181 -8.69 -2.06 12.10
CA VAL A 181 -9.37 -1.73 13.36
C VAL A 181 -8.69 -2.35 14.57
N GLY A 182 -8.69 -1.62 15.68
CA GLY A 182 -8.31 -2.12 17.00
C GLY A 182 -7.06 -1.45 17.56
N SER A 183 -7.10 -1.16 18.87
CA SER A 183 -6.08 -0.37 19.58
C SER A 183 -4.67 -0.96 19.52
N THR A 184 -4.53 -2.27 19.32
CA THR A 184 -3.28 -3.01 19.18
C THR A 184 -2.85 -3.21 17.73
N ALA A 185 -3.69 -2.86 16.75
CA ALA A 185 -3.39 -3.10 15.35
C ALA A 185 -2.31 -2.13 14.85
N ARG A 186 -1.19 -2.70 14.43
CA ARG A 186 0.01 -1.99 13.94
C ARG A 186 0.57 -2.73 12.72
N PRO A 187 -0.20 -2.87 11.63
CA PRO A 187 0.30 -3.55 10.44
C PRO A 187 1.41 -2.72 9.80
N LEU A 188 2.41 -3.41 9.24
CA LEU A 188 3.42 -2.80 8.39
C LEU A 188 3.05 -3.09 6.94
N ILE A 189 2.82 -2.03 6.17
CA ILE A 189 2.57 -2.10 4.74
C ILE A 189 3.70 -1.37 4.03
N PHE A 190 4.36 -2.05 3.10
CA PHE A 190 5.40 -1.40 2.33
C PHE A 190 5.46 -1.88 0.88
N HIS A 191 6.00 -1.05 -0.01
CA HIS A 191 6.18 -1.39 -1.43
C HIS A 191 4.86 -1.84 -2.07
N SER A 192 3.78 -1.17 -1.73
CA SER A 192 2.44 -1.60 -2.11
C SER A 192 1.66 -0.47 -2.77
N VAL A 193 0.78 -0.85 -3.70
CA VAL A 193 -0.01 0.08 -4.51
C VAL A 193 -1.48 -0.13 -4.21
N PHE A 194 -2.21 0.96 -4.02
CA PHE A 194 -3.65 0.98 -3.77
C PHE A 194 -4.30 1.87 -4.82
N TYR A 195 -5.10 1.28 -5.71
CA TYR A 195 -5.79 2.07 -6.74
C TYR A 195 -7.15 1.54 -7.18
N GLY A 196 -8.00 2.43 -7.67
CA GLY A 196 -9.36 2.08 -8.09
C GLY A 196 -10.21 1.49 -6.96
N ASN A 197 -9.83 1.67 -5.69
CA ASN A 197 -10.61 1.17 -4.56
C ASN A 197 -11.65 2.21 -4.14
N ALA A 198 -12.83 1.74 -3.71
CA ALA A 198 -13.94 2.62 -3.36
C ALA A 198 -14.59 2.27 -2.02
N ALA A 199 -15.01 3.29 -1.27
CA ALA A 199 -15.79 3.12 -0.05
C ALA A 199 -16.97 4.11 -0.01
N GLU A 200 -18.20 3.67 0.26
CA GLU A 200 -19.32 4.62 0.42
C GLU A 200 -19.22 5.42 1.73
N GLY A 201 -18.44 4.92 2.70
CA GLY A 201 -18.01 5.62 3.90
C GLY A 201 -16.63 6.26 3.71
N GLN A 202 -15.60 5.73 4.36
CA GLN A 202 -14.33 6.42 4.49
C GLN A 202 -13.13 5.58 4.06
N GLY A 203 -12.09 6.25 3.55
CA GLY A 203 -10.84 5.59 3.17
C GLY A 203 -11.05 4.65 1.98
N GLY A 204 -11.11 5.20 0.76
CA GLY A 204 -11.30 4.38 -0.45
C GLY A 204 -10.19 3.34 -0.57
N ALA A 205 -8.94 3.77 -0.38
CA ALA A 205 -7.81 2.86 -0.26
C ALA A 205 -7.69 2.23 1.13
N LEU A 206 -7.63 3.05 2.19
CA LEU A 206 -7.39 2.57 3.54
C LEU A 206 -8.15 3.38 4.59
N CYS A 207 -8.83 2.69 5.49
CA CYS A 207 -9.40 3.28 6.71
C CYS A 207 -8.80 2.65 7.97
N ALA A 208 -8.30 3.50 8.87
CA ALA A 208 -7.81 3.14 10.19
C ALA A 208 -8.76 3.60 11.31
N LEU A 209 -9.15 2.70 12.19
CA LEU A 209 -10.05 2.96 13.33
C LEU A 209 -9.45 2.40 14.63
N TYR A 210 -9.01 3.27 15.55
CA TYR A 210 -8.17 2.88 16.70
C TYR A 210 -6.84 2.19 16.32
N ALA A 211 -6.52 2.07 15.04
CA ALA A 211 -5.33 1.40 14.54
C ALA A 211 -4.19 2.39 14.24
N SER A 212 -2.96 1.89 14.13
CA SER A 212 -1.82 2.72 13.70
C SER A 212 -0.96 1.99 12.65
N PRO A 213 -1.40 1.97 11.38
CA PRO A 213 -0.63 1.37 10.30
C PRO A 213 0.62 2.20 9.97
N ASP A 214 1.71 1.50 9.69
CA ASP A 214 2.94 2.08 9.12
C ASP A 214 2.95 1.80 7.61
N LEU A 215 3.00 2.87 6.81
CA LEU A 215 2.93 2.86 5.34
C LEU A 215 4.25 3.40 4.80
N VAL A 216 5.05 2.53 4.19
CA VAL A 216 6.39 2.89 3.71
C VAL A 216 6.48 2.63 2.22
N ASN A 217 6.87 3.64 1.44
CA ASN A 217 7.07 3.50 0.00
C ASN A 217 5.83 2.87 -0.67
N CYS A 218 4.67 3.49 -0.41
CA CYS A 218 3.38 3.09 -0.92
C CYS A 218 2.80 4.15 -1.86
N LEU A 219 2.00 3.72 -2.82
CA LEU A 219 1.30 4.58 -3.77
C LEU A 219 -0.22 4.43 -3.61
N PHE A 220 -0.92 5.54 -3.41
CA PHE A 220 -2.37 5.61 -3.30
C PHE A 220 -2.91 6.54 -4.37
N PHE A 221 -3.56 5.99 -5.41
CA PHE A 221 -4.12 6.79 -6.49
C PHE A 221 -5.45 6.30 -7.03
N ASP A 222 -6.26 7.20 -7.59
CA ASP A 222 -7.58 6.87 -8.17
C ASP A 222 -8.48 6.08 -7.20
N ASN A 223 -8.43 6.42 -5.90
CA ASN A 223 -9.33 5.85 -4.91
C ASN A 223 -10.44 6.84 -4.58
N ASN A 224 -11.64 6.32 -4.30
CA ASN A 224 -12.83 7.12 -4.09
C ASN A 224 -13.49 6.82 -2.73
N ALA A 225 -13.94 7.86 -2.02
CA ALA A 225 -14.77 7.68 -0.83
C ALA A 225 -15.75 8.84 -0.56
N LEU A 226 -16.59 8.72 0.47
CA LEU A 226 -17.28 9.89 1.02
C LEU A 226 -16.28 10.84 1.69
N ARG A 227 -15.34 10.28 2.47
CA ARG A 227 -14.28 11.05 3.16
C ARG A 227 -12.96 10.30 3.17
N GLY A 228 -11.87 11.00 2.90
CA GLY A 228 -10.57 10.33 2.77
C GLY A 228 -10.57 9.47 1.53
N GLY A 229 -10.58 10.07 0.34
CA GLY A 229 -10.63 9.33 -0.93
C GLY A 229 -9.56 8.25 -0.98
N ALA A 230 -8.36 8.60 -0.54
CA ALA A 230 -7.30 7.64 -0.26
C ALA A 230 -7.39 7.10 1.17
N LEU A 231 -7.10 7.96 2.16
CA LEU A 231 -6.83 7.55 3.54
C LEU A 231 -7.81 8.21 4.51
N SER A 232 -8.36 7.41 5.42
CA SER A 232 -9.08 7.91 6.60
C SER A 232 -8.47 7.36 7.88
N ALA A 233 -8.32 8.20 8.90
CA ALA A 233 -7.93 7.77 10.23
C ALA A 233 -8.83 8.37 11.31
N ARG A 234 -9.27 7.52 12.24
CA ARG A 234 -10.25 7.91 13.25
C ARG A 234 -9.98 7.33 14.64
N GLN A 235 -10.44 8.07 15.65
CA GLN A 235 -10.54 7.60 17.04
C GLN A 235 -9.21 7.06 17.59
N ARG A 236 -8.29 7.95 17.91
CA ARG A 236 -6.94 7.65 18.43
C ARG A 236 -6.07 6.83 17.47
N SER A 237 -6.39 6.86 16.19
CA SER A 237 -5.52 6.30 15.16
C SER A 237 -4.29 7.16 14.92
N SER A 238 -3.22 6.52 14.46
CA SER A 238 -1.97 7.18 14.06
C SER A 238 -1.47 6.57 12.76
N VAL A 239 -1.61 7.25 11.63
CA VAL A 239 -1.12 6.76 10.34
C VAL A 239 0.26 7.37 10.07
N ASN A 240 1.25 6.53 9.77
CA ASN A 240 2.58 7.00 9.41
C ASN A 240 2.83 6.71 7.92
N LEU A 241 3.14 7.74 7.16
CA LEU A 241 3.46 7.70 5.73
C LEU A 241 4.90 8.12 5.54
N GLN A 242 5.73 7.20 5.09
CA GLN A 242 7.13 7.45 4.78
C GLN A 242 7.38 7.18 3.31
N SER A 243 8.00 8.13 2.60
CA SER A 243 8.34 7.99 1.18
C SER A 243 7.14 7.55 0.32
N SER A 244 5.94 8.02 0.65
CA SER A 244 4.70 7.54 0.06
C SER A 244 3.96 8.64 -0.67
N THR A 245 3.23 8.27 -1.71
CA THR A 245 2.50 9.18 -2.58
C THR A 245 0.99 8.97 -2.46
N VAL A 246 0.25 10.07 -2.26
CA VAL A 246 -1.22 10.14 -2.20
C VAL A 246 -1.70 11.11 -3.28
N ALA A 247 -2.16 10.56 -4.40
CA ALA A 247 -2.39 11.28 -5.65
C ALA A 247 -3.78 11.04 -6.21
N TYR A 248 -4.46 12.02 -6.81
CA TYR A 248 -5.63 11.74 -7.65
C TYR A 248 -6.76 10.95 -6.97
N ASN A 249 -6.90 11.10 -5.66
CA ASN A 249 -7.98 10.45 -4.94
C ASN A 249 -9.16 11.41 -4.81
N ASP A 250 -10.38 10.88 -4.92
CA ASP A 250 -11.61 11.65 -4.87
C ASP A 250 -12.36 11.38 -3.56
N ALA A 251 -12.78 12.45 -2.89
CA ALA A 251 -13.76 12.37 -1.82
C ALA A 251 -14.96 13.25 -2.13
N THR A 252 -16.16 12.66 -2.08
CA THR A 252 -17.39 13.39 -2.39
C THR A 252 -17.80 14.42 -1.32
N GLU A 253 -17.22 14.38 -0.10
CA GLU A 253 -17.40 15.40 0.92
C GLU A 253 -16.11 16.11 1.35
N ARG A 254 -15.13 15.35 1.89
CA ARG A 254 -14.01 15.92 2.67
C ARG A 254 -12.74 15.10 2.57
N GLY A 255 -11.59 15.77 2.44
CA GLY A 255 -10.29 15.09 2.49
C GLY A 255 -10.10 14.18 1.29
N GLY A 256 -9.91 14.72 0.09
CA GLY A 256 -9.72 13.89 -1.12
C GLY A 256 -8.55 12.92 -0.94
N GLY A 257 -7.42 13.43 -0.44
CA GLY A 257 -6.28 12.58 -0.08
C GLY A 257 -6.48 11.94 1.28
N ILE A 258 -6.45 12.77 2.33
CA ILE A 258 -6.41 12.32 3.73
C ILE A 258 -7.53 12.96 4.55
N TYR A 259 -8.28 12.16 5.29
CA TYR A 259 -9.25 12.60 6.27
C TYR A 259 -8.88 12.12 7.68
N LEU A 260 -8.89 13.02 8.66
CA LEU A 260 -8.57 12.70 10.06
C LEU A 260 -9.69 13.15 11.01
N ARG A 261 -10.05 12.30 11.98
CA ARG A 261 -10.94 12.67 13.09
C ARG A 261 -10.49 12.04 14.40
N ASP A 262 -10.11 12.86 15.36
CA ASP A 262 -9.54 12.42 16.64
C ASP A 262 -8.32 11.51 16.41
N ALA A 263 -7.54 11.77 15.36
CA ALA A 263 -6.45 10.93 14.90
C ALA A 263 -5.24 11.76 14.48
N THR A 264 -4.09 11.09 14.36
CA THR A 264 -2.85 11.69 13.87
C THR A 264 -2.48 11.08 12.53
N ALA A 265 -1.97 11.90 11.60
CA ALA A 265 -1.14 11.38 10.51
C ALA A 265 0.21 12.10 10.48
N THR A 266 1.27 11.34 10.21
CA THR A 266 2.62 11.84 10.01
C THR A 266 3.06 11.45 8.61
N VAL A 267 3.55 12.43 7.84
CA VAL A 267 4.04 12.25 6.47
C VAL A 267 5.47 12.72 6.42
N THR A 268 6.38 11.88 5.95
CA THR A 268 7.79 12.22 5.76
C THR A 268 8.23 11.79 4.37
N ASN A 269 8.90 12.68 3.64
CA ASN A 269 9.37 12.42 2.27
C ASN A 269 8.23 12.03 1.31
N GLY A 270 7.02 12.54 1.54
CA GLY A 270 5.83 12.14 0.80
C GLY A 270 5.40 13.13 -0.27
N ILE A 271 4.40 12.73 -1.06
CA ILE A 271 3.72 13.59 -2.01
C ILE A 271 2.22 13.49 -1.78
N ILE A 272 1.52 14.62 -1.67
CA ILE A 272 0.06 14.71 -1.54
C ILE A 272 -0.46 15.75 -2.53
N TRP A 273 -1.03 15.29 -3.64
CA TRP A 273 -1.32 16.18 -4.77
C TRP A 273 -2.47 15.72 -5.66
N ASP A 274 -3.13 16.66 -6.35
CA ASP A 274 -4.33 16.47 -7.21
C ASP A 274 -5.43 15.57 -6.65
N ASN A 275 -5.50 15.47 -5.33
CA ASN A 275 -6.67 14.92 -4.70
C ASN A 275 -7.83 15.92 -4.77
N VAL A 276 -9.05 15.41 -4.88
CA VAL A 276 -10.27 16.21 -5.12
C VAL A 276 -11.24 16.00 -3.96
N ALA A 277 -11.75 17.09 -3.41
CA ALA A 277 -12.92 17.08 -2.52
C ALA A 277 -13.56 18.47 -2.44
N PRO A 278 -14.86 18.57 -2.12
CA PRO A 278 -15.48 19.87 -1.84
C PRO A 278 -14.81 20.65 -0.70
N LEU A 279 -14.26 19.96 0.30
CA LEU A 279 -13.57 20.58 1.44
C LEU A 279 -12.26 19.85 1.76
N GLY A 280 -11.16 20.60 1.83
CA GLY A 280 -9.83 20.04 2.07
C GLY A 280 -9.45 18.99 1.03
N PRO A 281 -9.26 19.35 -0.25
CA PRO A 281 -8.94 18.38 -1.31
C PRO A 281 -7.74 17.50 -0.97
N GLN A 282 -6.67 18.08 -0.42
CA GLN A 282 -5.51 17.30 0.00
C GLN A 282 -5.68 16.66 1.37
N VAL A 283 -5.96 17.48 2.40
CA VAL A 283 -6.07 17.01 3.79
C VAL A 283 -7.22 17.71 4.50
N TYR A 284 -8.05 16.96 5.21
CA TYR A 284 -9.12 17.48 6.06
C TYR A 284 -8.99 16.98 7.51
N LEU A 285 -9.03 17.91 8.47
CA LEU A 285 -8.97 17.67 9.90
C LEU A 285 -10.35 17.95 10.53
N GLU A 286 -11.11 16.90 10.83
CA GLU A 286 -12.34 17.00 11.61
C GLU A 286 -12.02 17.06 13.11
N ARG A 287 -12.66 18.00 13.82
CA ARG A 287 -12.62 18.08 15.28
C ARG A 287 -13.85 17.42 15.88
N SER A 288 -13.66 16.57 16.89
CA SER A 288 -14.73 16.17 17.80
C SER A 288 -14.77 17.06 19.05
N ALA A 289 -15.92 17.10 19.73
CA ALA A 289 -16.14 17.85 20.95
C ALA A 289 -15.59 17.08 22.17
N ALA A 290 -14.28 16.89 22.27
CA ALA A 290 -13.58 16.22 23.37
C ALA A 290 -12.08 16.61 23.32
N PRO A 291 -11.25 16.38 24.37
CA PRO A 291 -9.85 16.86 24.37
C PRO A 291 -8.92 16.12 23.39
N GLU A 292 -9.46 15.21 22.58
CA GLU A 292 -8.69 14.50 21.56
C GLU A 292 -8.38 15.46 20.41
N THR A 293 -7.10 15.48 20.04
CA THR A 293 -6.53 16.47 19.15
C THR A 293 -6.20 15.77 17.85
N THR A 294 -7.01 16.04 16.82
CA THR A 294 -6.72 15.68 15.44
C THR A 294 -5.46 16.42 15.00
N ARG A 295 -4.42 15.70 14.54
CA ARG A 295 -3.14 16.29 14.16
C ARG A 295 -2.65 15.79 12.81
N PHE A 296 -1.98 16.66 12.07
CA PHE A 296 -1.30 16.32 10.84
C PHE A 296 0.11 16.89 10.90
N TYR A 297 1.09 16.01 10.68
CA TYR A 297 2.50 16.36 10.59
C TYR A 297 2.97 16.01 9.19
N ALA A 298 3.65 16.94 8.54
CA ALA A 298 4.29 16.71 7.26
C ALA A 298 5.70 17.30 7.32
N ARG A 299 6.67 16.56 6.81
CA ARG A 299 8.08 16.95 6.74
C ARG A 299 8.65 16.51 5.39
N PHE A 300 9.44 17.37 4.75
CA PHE A 300 10.04 17.05 3.44
C PHE A 300 8.98 16.55 2.45
N THR A 301 7.78 17.14 2.49
CA THR A 301 6.61 16.61 1.80
C THR A 301 6.14 17.65 0.81
N ASP A 302 5.94 17.22 -0.43
CA ASP A 302 5.27 18.02 -1.44
C ASP A 302 3.75 17.93 -1.22
N LEU A 303 3.12 19.07 -0.99
CA LEU A 303 1.70 19.16 -0.67
C LEU A 303 1.08 20.23 -1.55
N GLN A 304 0.15 19.85 -2.41
CA GLN A 304 -0.50 20.79 -3.31
C GLN A 304 -1.18 21.91 -2.54
N GLY A 305 -0.80 23.17 -2.84
CA GLY A 305 -1.31 24.35 -2.13
C GLY A 305 -0.68 24.58 -0.75
N GLY A 306 0.34 23.78 -0.40
CA GLY A 306 1.08 23.86 0.84
C GLY A 306 0.18 23.90 2.07
N ARG A 307 0.52 24.75 3.05
CA ARG A 307 -0.15 24.76 4.35
C ARG A 307 -1.63 25.08 4.27
N ALA A 308 -2.01 25.88 3.28
CA ALA A 308 -3.40 26.28 3.07
C ALA A 308 -4.29 25.11 2.63
N ALA A 309 -3.72 24.02 2.12
CA ALA A 309 -4.44 22.84 1.67
C ALA A 309 -4.84 21.88 2.81
N VAL A 310 -4.32 22.10 4.02
CA VAL A 310 -4.78 21.41 5.23
C VAL A 310 -5.99 22.16 5.78
N PHE A 311 -7.17 21.60 5.54
CA PHE A 311 -8.44 22.22 5.91
C PHE A 311 -8.93 21.70 7.26
N GLY A 312 -9.49 22.57 8.10
CA GLY A 312 -10.02 22.20 9.42
C GLY A 312 -9.17 22.69 10.60
N GLY A 313 -9.84 23.14 11.67
CA GLY A 313 -9.25 23.94 12.76
C GLY A 313 -8.52 23.18 13.86
N GLY A 314 -7.82 22.08 13.54
CA GLY A 314 -7.12 21.19 14.49
C GLY A 314 -5.60 21.32 14.55
N LEU A 315 -5.00 22.25 13.81
CA LEU A 315 -3.55 22.50 13.87
C LEU A 315 -3.17 23.14 15.23
N ASP A 316 -2.86 22.34 16.25
CA ASP A 316 -2.27 22.81 17.50
C ASP A 316 -0.74 22.71 17.42
N CYS A 317 -0.17 23.73 16.80
CA CYS A 317 1.25 23.88 16.55
C CYS A 317 2.04 24.34 17.77
N ASP A 318 1.33 24.78 18.80
CA ASP A 318 1.89 25.54 19.92
C ASP A 318 2.04 24.66 21.19
N ALA A 319 1.56 23.41 21.16
CA ALA A 319 1.53 22.51 22.32
C ALA A 319 2.62 21.41 22.36
N VAL A 320 3.51 21.34 21.38
CA VAL A 320 4.61 20.35 21.38
C VAL A 320 5.97 21.08 21.37
N PRO A 321 6.85 20.85 22.37
CA PRO A 321 8.11 21.57 22.52
C PRO A 321 9.25 20.93 21.72
N THR A 322 8.98 20.51 20.48
CA THR A 322 10.03 20.17 19.52
C THR A 322 10.03 21.24 18.43
N PRO A 323 11.20 21.76 18.02
CA PRO A 323 11.30 22.79 16.97
C PRO A 323 10.80 22.34 15.59
N ASP A 324 10.36 21.09 15.45
CA ASP A 324 9.93 20.45 14.21
C ASP A 324 8.39 20.44 14.06
N LEU A 325 7.68 21.44 14.59
CA LEU A 325 6.21 21.50 14.49
C LEU A 325 5.69 22.35 13.35
N CYS A 326 4.66 21.79 12.72
CA CYS A 326 3.68 22.51 11.91
C CYS A 326 4.25 23.29 10.74
N MET A 327 4.63 22.54 9.70
CA MET A 327 4.81 23.05 8.34
C MET A 327 5.37 24.46 8.34
N GLY A 328 6.65 24.57 8.72
CA GLY A 328 7.41 25.78 8.43
C GLY A 328 7.23 26.08 6.94
N ALA A 329 7.09 27.35 6.57
CA ALA A 329 6.93 27.76 5.16
C ALA A 329 8.08 27.26 4.25
N GLU A 330 9.12 26.69 4.84
CA GLU A 330 10.36 26.20 4.22
C GLU A 330 10.40 24.68 4.03
N GLU A 331 9.42 23.93 4.57
CA GLU A 331 9.35 22.46 4.52
C GLU A 331 8.19 21.93 3.66
N LEU A 332 7.36 22.84 3.13
CA LEU A 332 6.31 22.56 2.16
C LEU A 332 6.66 23.22 0.84
N LEU A 333 6.71 22.42 -0.20
CA LEU A 333 6.98 22.88 -1.54
C LEU A 333 5.64 23.09 -2.24
N GLN A 334 5.59 24.10 -3.12
CA GLN A 334 4.35 24.52 -3.82
C GLN A 334 4.49 24.43 -5.34
N ALA A 335 5.50 23.71 -5.80
CA ALA A 335 5.82 23.63 -7.20
C ALA A 335 5.20 22.35 -7.77
N PRO A 336 4.51 22.41 -8.93
CA PRO A 336 3.76 21.27 -9.44
C PRO A 336 4.72 20.10 -9.71
N PRO A 337 4.57 18.97 -9.01
CA PRO A 337 5.32 17.77 -9.31
C PRO A 337 5.07 17.38 -10.78
N LEU A 338 6.10 16.90 -11.46
CA LEU A 338 5.95 16.54 -12.87
C LEU A 338 5.07 15.28 -12.96
N PHE A 339 4.07 15.33 -13.83
CA PHE A 339 3.12 14.23 -14.04
C PHE A 339 3.68 13.20 -15.00
N VAL A 340 3.76 11.95 -14.56
CA VAL A 340 4.05 10.80 -15.42
C VAL A 340 2.83 9.88 -15.47
N PRO A 341 2.17 9.77 -16.64
CA PRO A 341 1.12 8.78 -16.84
C PRO A 341 1.68 7.35 -16.75
N LEU A 342 1.01 6.42 -16.07
CA LEU A 342 1.28 4.97 -16.01
C LEU A 342 1.10 4.29 -17.36
N ASP A 343 0.41 4.94 -18.30
CA ASP A 343 0.16 4.48 -19.67
C ASP A 343 0.97 5.26 -20.72
N VAL A 344 2.10 5.80 -20.30
CA VAL A 344 3.17 6.43 -21.10
C VAL A 344 3.52 5.78 -22.43
N ASP A 345 3.30 4.47 -22.59
CA ASP A 345 3.50 3.74 -23.85
C ASP A 345 2.38 4.01 -24.89
N LEU A 346 1.27 4.60 -24.45
CA LEU A 346 0.20 5.12 -25.30
C LEU A 346 0.54 6.53 -25.79
N PRO A 347 0.07 6.90 -27.00
CA PRO A 347 0.12 8.27 -27.50
C PRO A 347 -0.51 9.25 -26.50
N ALA A 348 0.03 10.47 -26.38
CA ALA A 348 -0.44 11.45 -25.39
C ALA A 348 -1.94 11.77 -25.44
N SER A 349 -2.61 11.54 -26.57
CA SER A 349 -4.06 11.69 -26.74
C SER A 349 -4.90 10.53 -26.19
N GLU A 350 -4.26 9.39 -25.93
CA GLU A 350 -4.85 8.14 -25.43
C GLU A 350 -4.45 7.88 -23.98
N ARG A 351 -3.59 8.74 -23.41
CA ARG A 351 -3.19 8.65 -22.01
C ARG A 351 -4.34 9.04 -21.11
N ASP A 352 -4.66 8.18 -20.16
CA ASP A 352 -5.59 8.43 -19.10
C ASP A 352 -4.92 9.30 -18.02
N PRO A 353 -5.33 10.57 -17.87
CA PRO A 353 -4.74 11.46 -16.88
C PRO A 353 -5.03 11.02 -15.43
N THR A 354 -5.95 10.07 -15.19
CA THR A 354 -6.20 9.51 -13.85
C THR A 354 -5.19 8.41 -13.47
N LEU A 355 -4.53 7.82 -14.46
CA LEU A 355 -3.46 6.86 -14.29
C LEU A 355 -2.12 7.60 -14.23
N ALA A 356 -1.89 8.52 -13.29
CA ALA A 356 -0.64 9.28 -13.20
C ALA A 356 -0.02 9.30 -11.79
N TYR A 357 1.31 9.40 -11.71
CA TYR A 357 2.05 9.60 -10.45
C TYR A 357 3.09 10.73 -10.59
N TYR A 358 3.73 11.07 -9.49
CA TYR A 358 4.53 12.31 -9.33
C TYR A 358 6.04 12.12 -9.40
N LEU A 359 6.71 13.16 -9.89
CA LEU A 359 8.14 13.43 -9.76
C LEU A 359 8.35 14.60 -8.81
N SER A 360 9.40 14.56 -7.98
CA SER A 360 9.84 15.69 -7.12
C SER A 360 10.25 16.94 -7.94
N GLU A 361 10.63 18.08 -7.34
CA GLU A 361 11.17 19.27 -8.06
C GLU A 361 12.39 19.94 -7.35
N PRO A 362 13.53 20.23 -8.00
CA PRO A 362 14.71 20.83 -7.38
C PRO A 362 14.65 22.37 -7.43
N ALA A 363 13.62 22.96 -8.04
CA ALA A 363 13.60 24.37 -8.41
C ALA A 363 13.34 25.34 -7.25
N THR A 364 13.82 25.05 -6.03
CA THR A 364 13.81 26.04 -4.94
C THR A 364 15.10 26.84 -4.81
N GLY A 365 16.22 26.41 -5.42
CA GLY A 365 17.46 27.22 -5.46
C GLY A 365 17.96 27.67 -4.08
N ARG A 366 17.79 26.84 -3.05
CA ARG A 366 18.08 27.16 -1.64
C ARG A 366 19.34 26.44 -1.15
N PRO A 367 20.51 27.10 -1.13
CA PRO A 367 21.80 26.50 -0.75
C PRO A 367 21.98 26.25 0.76
N ASP A 368 21.00 26.58 1.61
CA ASP A 368 21.09 26.48 3.07
C ASP A 368 20.69 25.12 3.65
N GLN A 369 20.15 24.21 2.85
CA GLN A 369 19.78 22.86 3.32
C GLN A 369 20.95 21.85 3.30
N ALA A 370 22.00 22.12 2.53
CA ALA A 370 23.27 21.36 2.56
C ALA A 370 23.91 21.33 3.96
N ALA A 371 23.64 22.32 4.80
CA ALA A 371 24.16 22.40 6.16
C ALA A 371 23.44 21.49 7.18
N LEU A 372 22.26 20.95 6.83
CA LEU A 372 21.44 20.16 7.77
C LEU A 372 21.72 18.64 7.69
N GLY A 373 22.46 18.16 6.67
CA GLY A 373 23.00 16.80 6.59
C GLY A 373 21.96 15.67 6.73
N ARG A 374 20.70 15.93 6.41
CA ARG A 374 19.56 15.04 6.70
C ARG A 374 18.53 15.04 5.56
N SER A 375 18.96 14.59 4.39
CA SER A 375 18.11 13.99 3.36
C SER A 375 18.85 12.76 2.87
N PRO A 376 18.31 11.53 3.05
CA PRO A 376 18.86 10.35 2.41
C PRO A 376 18.47 10.43 0.93
N CYS A 377 19.22 11.24 0.19
CA CYS A 377 19.19 11.26 -1.26
C CYS A 377 19.57 9.85 -1.70
N ILE A 378 18.62 9.07 -2.19
CA ILE A 378 18.95 7.82 -2.85
C ILE A 378 18.44 7.96 -4.27
N ASP A 379 19.36 8.23 -5.21
CA ASP A 379 19.15 8.29 -6.66
C ASP A 379 18.83 6.91 -7.28
N ARG A 380 18.20 6.05 -6.46
CA ARG A 380 17.95 4.63 -6.66
C ARG A 380 16.91 4.17 -5.62
N GLY A 381 15.76 3.72 -6.06
CA GLY A 381 14.81 2.99 -5.22
C GLY A 381 15.44 1.72 -4.63
N ASP A 382 14.69 0.96 -3.83
CA ASP A 382 15.17 -0.32 -3.29
C ASP A 382 15.26 -1.40 -4.41
N PRO A 383 16.45 -1.93 -4.78
CA PRO A 383 16.67 -2.91 -5.86
C PRO A 383 15.79 -4.17 -5.83
N ASP A 384 15.13 -4.45 -4.72
CA ASP A 384 14.17 -5.54 -4.57
C ASP A 384 12.72 -5.15 -4.97
N LEU A 385 12.51 -3.97 -5.56
CA LEU A 385 11.21 -3.41 -5.96
C LEU A 385 10.70 -3.89 -7.34
N LEU A 386 9.40 -4.21 -7.40
CA LEU A 386 8.69 -4.79 -8.56
C LEU A 386 8.24 -3.77 -9.62
N PHE A 387 8.96 -2.68 -9.84
CA PHE A 387 8.50 -1.62 -10.76
C PHE A 387 8.46 -2.02 -12.24
N SER A 388 9.25 -3.02 -12.60
CA SER A 388 9.14 -3.77 -13.85
C SER A 388 7.73 -4.29 -14.10
N GLU A 389 7.09 -4.71 -13.02
CA GLU A 389 5.79 -5.31 -13.03
C GLU A 389 4.64 -4.27 -12.89
N LEU A 390 4.96 -3.01 -12.61
CA LEU A 390 4.00 -1.90 -12.67
C LEU A 390 4.06 -1.12 -13.99
N GLY A 391 5.02 -1.44 -14.87
CA GLY A 391 5.24 -0.70 -16.12
C GLY A 391 5.93 0.65 -15.92
N ILE A 392 6.59 0.86 -14.78
CA ILE A 392 7.27 2.12 -14.44
C ILE A 392 8.80 2.02 -14.47
N GLU A 393 9.34 0.94 -15.06
CA GLU A 393 10.76 0.79 -15.45
C GLU A 393 11.25 1.97 -16.30
N GLY A 394 12.43 2.48 -15.99
CA GLY A 394 13.04 3.63 -16.68
C GLY A 394 12.29 4.96 -16.49
N ARG A 395 11.36 5.02 -15.53
CA ARG A 395 10.71 6.25 -15.09
C ARG A 395 11.40 6.74 -13.82
N THR A 396 11.46 8.05 -13.64
CA THR A 396 12.21 8.68 -12.55
C THR A 396 11.28 9.22 -11.47
N THR A 397 11.78 9.71 -10.33
CA THR A 397 11.19 10.78 -9.50
C THR A 397 12.01 12.07 -9.55
N ARG A 398 13.10 12.06 -10.34
CA ARG A 398 14.01 13.15 -10.64
C ARG A 398 13.42 14.08 -11.70
N THR A 399 14.13 15.17 -11.87
CA THR A 399 13.67 16.43 -12.47
C THR A 399 14.56 16.93 -13.57
N ASP A 400 15.72 16.30 -13.68
CA ASP A 400 16.62 16.37 -14.81
C ASP A 400 16.16 15.47 -15.96
N LEU A 401 15.01 14.78 -15.82
CA LEU A 401 14.44 13.82 -16.78
C LEU A 401 15.36 12.61 -17.04
N GLU A 402 16.40 12.44 -16.22
CA GLU A 402 17.21 11.25 -16.21
C GLU A 402 16.46 10.17 -15.44
N PRO A 403 16.32 8.95 -15.97
CA PRO A 403 15.73 7.82 -15.25
C PRO A 403 16.34 7.66 -13.84
N ASP A 404 15.53 7.24 -12.86
CA ASP A 404 16.11 6.72 -11.60
C ASP A 404 17.02 5.54 -11.96
N ALA A 405 18.16 5.41 -11.29
CA ALA A 405 18.97 4.21 -11.48
C ALA A 405 18.18 3.04 -10.90
N GLU A 406 17.79 2.07 -11.73
CA GLU A 406 16.87 0.99 -11.36
C GLU A 406 17.10 0.44 -9.95
N PRO A 407 16.05 0.47 -9.10
CA PRO A 407 14.63 0.77 -9.36
C PRO A 407 14.19 2.23 -9.12
N ALA A 408 12.96 2.57 -9.54
CA ALA A 408 12.32 3.88 -9.33
C ALA A 408 12.02 4.15 -7.84
N ASP A 409 12.01 5.41 -7.40
CA ASP A 409 11.50 5.82 -6.09
C ASP A 409 10.03 6.27 -6.16
N LEU A 410 9.28 6.27 -5.05
CA LEU A 410 7.90 6.80 -4.97
C LEU A 410 7.77 8.00 -4.01
N GLY A 411 8.89 8.48 -3.46
CA GLY A 411 8.96 9.60 -2.53
C GLY A 411 9.54 10.89 -3.13
N TYR A 412 9.50 11.95 -2.34
CA TYR A 412 10.12 13.23 -2.67
C TYR A 412 11.58 13.27 -2.23
N HIS A 413 12.49 13.72 -3.11
CA HIS A 413 13.94 13.82 -2.86
C HIS A 413 14.45 15.26 -2.86
N TYR A 414 15.54 15.50 -2.12
CA TYR A 414 16.33 16.73 -2.18
C TYR A 414 17.73 16.42 -2.71
N GLU A 415 18.37 17.36 -3.40
CA GLU A 415 19.80 17.26 -3.70
C GLU A 415 20.63 17.35 -2.40
N GLY A 416 21.43 16.32 -2.15
CA GLY A 416 22.53 16.36 -1.20
C GLY A 416 23.76 16.88 -1.92
N THR A 417 24.44 17.89 -1.36
CA THR A 417 25.77 18.26 -1.86
C THR A 417 26.77 17.18 -1.48
N GLU A 418 27.59 16.74 -2.44
CA GLU A 418 28.75 15.86 -2.26
C GLU A 418 29.71 16.31 -1.13
#